data_AF-A0AAE2WIQ2-F1
#
_entry.id   AF-A0AAE2WIQ2-F1
#
_cell.length_a   1.000
_cell.length_b   1.000
_cell.length_c   1.000
_cell.angle_alpha   90.00
_cell.angle_beta   90.00
_cell.angle_gamma   90.00
#
_symmetry.space_group_name_H-M   'P 1'
#
loop_
_entity.id
_entity.type
_entity.pdbx_description
1 polymer ?
#
loop_
_entity_poly.entity_id
_entity_poly.type
_entity_poly.pdbx_seq_one_letter_code
_entity_poly.pdbx_strand_id
1 'polypeptide(L)' 'MQSFIKIHSLDNVSVAIRDVEQGDTVSVDSHTLTLQQPVVRGHNIAL' A
#
# COMPACT_ATOMS: atom_id res chain seq x y z
N MET A 1 6.21 -11.33 2.60
CA MET A 1 5.18 -10.86 3.55
C MET A 1 4.34 -9.80 2.87
N GLN A 2 3.02 -9.84 3.03
CA GLN A 2 2.12 -8.82 2.48
C GLN A 2 2.26 -7.51 3.28
N SER A 3 2.38 -6.36 2.62
CA SER A 3 2.51 -5.05 3.28
C SER A 3 1.21 -4.24 3.27
N PHE A 4 0.29 -4.56 2.35
CA PHE A 4 -0.97 -3.84 2.14
C PHE A 4 -2.13 -4.81 1.91
N ILE A 5 -3.31 -4.40 2.32
CA ILE A 5 -4.57 -5.10 2.04
C ILE A 5 -5.52 -4.18 1.29
N LYS A 6 -6.11 -4.71 0.21
CA LYS A 6 -7.22 -4.11 -0.51
C LYS A 6 -8.50 -4.81 -0.06
N ILE A 7 -9.47 -4.04 0.43
CA ILE A 7 -10.68 -4.61 1.05
C ILE A 7 -11.62 -5.14 -0.04
N HIS A 8 -11.74 -4.40 -1.15
CA HIS A 8 -12.56 -4.77 -2.29
C HIS A 8 -11.81 -4.58 -3.61
N SER A 9 -12.07 -5.42 -4.61
CA SER A 9 -11.35 -5.42 -5.89
C SER A 9 -11.45 -4.09 -6.67
N LEU A 10 -12.52 -3.33 -6.46
CA LEU A 10 -12.76 -2.02 -7.09
C LEU A 10 -12.20 -0.82 -6.30
N ASP A 11 -11.60 -1.02 -5.12
CA ASP A 11 -11.04 0.10 -4.36
C ASP A 11 -9.91 0.79 -5.14
N ASN A 12 -9.78 2.10 -5.00
CA ASN A 12 -8.64 2.87 -5.50
C ASN A 12 -7.63 3.18 -4.39
N VAL A 13 -7.82 2.55 -3.23
CA VAL A 13 -6.94 2.67 -2.06
C VAL A 13 -6.60 1.31 -1.50
N SER A 14 -5.51 1.23 -0.73
CA SER A 14 -5.17 0.06 0.07
C SER A 14 -4.61 0.47 1.41
N VAL A 15 -4.82 -0.38 2.42
CA VAL A 15 -4.45 -0.10 3.81
C VAL A 15 -3.13 -0.79 4.15
N ALA A 16 -2.18 -0.06 4.73
CA ALA A 16 -0.92 -0.62 5.20
C ALA A 16 -1.16 -1.53 6.43
N ILE A 17 -0.63 -2.75 6.43
CA ILE A 17 -0.69 -3.67 7.59
C ILE A 17 0.61 -3.69 8.40
N ARG A 18 1.62 -2.95 7.95
CA ARG A 18 2.88 -2.66 8.64
C ARG A 18 3.36 -1.27 8.24
N ASP A 19 4.35 -0.75 8.95
CA ASP A 19 5.02 0.49 8.55
C ASP A 19 5.89 0.21 7.30
N VAL A 20 5.85 1.14 6.34
CA VAL A 20 6.56 1.08 5.06
C VAL A 20 7.22 2.42 4.78
N GLU A 21 8.45 2.40 4.29
CA GLU A 21 9.24 3.63 4.12
C GLU A 21 9.01 4.28 2.75
N GLN A 22 9.40 5.55 2.65
CA GLN A 22 9.44 6.24 1.36
C GLN A 22 10.45 5.57 0.43
N GLY A 23 10.13 5.47 -0.86
CA GLY A 23 10.97 4.84 -1.86
C GLY A 23 10.80 3.33 -1.97
N ASP A 24 10.12 2.69 -1.00
CA ASP A 24 9.77 1.28 -1.10
C ASP A 24 8.87 1.04 -2.31
N THR A 25 9.18 -0.03 -3.05
CA THR A 25 8.32 -0.53 -4.12
C THR A 25 7.44 -1.64 -3.59
N VAL A 26 6.13 -1.45 -3.70
CA VAL A 26 5.12 -2.34 -3.14
C VAL A 26 4.23 -2.84 -4.27
N SER A 27 3.85 -4.11 -4.21
CA SER A 27 2.89 -4.71 -5.14
C SER A 27 1.57 -4.94 -4.40
N VAL A 28 0.49 -4.39 -4.95
CA VAL A 28 -0.88 -4.55 -4.45
C VAL A 28 -1.76 -4.95 -5.62
N ASP A 29 -2.25 -6.19 -5.58
CA ASP A 29 -2.92 -6.85 -6.71
C ASP A 29 -2.10 -6.75 -8.01
N SER A 30 -2.63 -6.09 -9.05
CA SER A 30 -1.97 -5.84 -10.33
C SER A 30 -1.21 -4.51 -10.40
N HIS A 31 -1.08 -3.78 -9.28
CA HIS A 31 -0.39 -2.49 -9.22
C HIS A 31 0.99 -2.66 -8.60
N THR A 32 1.98 -2.01 -9.20
CA THR A 32 3.31 -1.85 -8.63
C THR A 32 3.58 -0.37 -8.44
N LEU A 33 3.80 0.03 -7.20
CA LEU A 33 3.85 1.44 -6.80
C LEU A 33 5.11 1.72 -6.02
N THR A 34 5.70 2.89 -6.23
CA THR A 34 6.79 3.42 -5.38
C THR A 34 6.21 4.47 -4.45
N LEU A 35 6.39 4.28 -3.15
CA LEU A 35 5.84 5.20 -2.15
C LEU A 35 6.60 6.53 -2.17
N GLN A 36 5.86 7.64 -2.30
CA GLN A 36 6.44 8.98 -2.28
C GLN A 36 6.62 9.54 -0.87
N GLN A 37 6.08 8.86 0.14
CA GLN A 37 6.15 9.23 1.55
C GLN A 37 6.07 7.97 2.42
N PRO A 38 6.56 8.00 3.67
CA PRO A 38 6.35 6.87 4.59
C PRO A 38 4.85 6.67 4.88
N VAL A 39 4.45 5.41 5.08
CA VAL A 39 3.08 5.02 5.38
C VAL A 39 3.09 4.15 6.62
N VAL A 40 2.48 4.64 7.69
CA VAL A 40 2.34 3.88 8.94
C VAL A 40 1.21 2.86 8.85
N ARG A 41 1.30 1.80 9.64
CA ARG A 41 0.24 0.77 9.74
C ARG A 41 -1.13 1.40 9.99
N GLY A 42 -2.15 0.89 9.30
CA GLY A 42 -3.53 1.35 9.38
C GLY A 42 -3.84 2.58 8.51
N HIS A 43 -2.86 3.19 7.83
CA HIS A 43 -3.10 4.29 6.90
C HIS A 43 -3.27 3.79 5.46
N ASN A 44 -3.90 4.62 4.63
CA ASN A 44 -4.21 4.31 3.25
C ASN A 44 -3.16 4.85 2.28
N ILE A 45 -2.96 4.13 1.18
CA ILE A 45 -2.30 4.59 -0.04
C ILE A 45 -3.29 4.65 -1.18
N ALA A 46 -3.04 5.51 -2.16
CA ALA A 46 -3.71 5.47 -3.45
C ALA A 46 -3.05 4.42 -4.35
N LEU A 47 -3.86 3.72 -5.16
CA LEU A 47 -3.42 2.72 -6.14
C LEU A 47 -3.23 3.30 -7.54
#